data_AF-A0A940VGV8-F1
#
_entry.id   AF-A0A940VGV8-F1
#
_cell.length_a   1.000
_cell.length_b   1.000
_cell.length_c   1.000
_cell.angle_alpha   90.00
_cell.angle_beta   90.00
_cell.angle_gamma   90.00
#
_symmetry.space_group_name_H-M   'P 1'
#
loop_
_entity.id
_entity.type
_entity.pdbx_description
1 polymer ?
#
loop_
_entity_poly.entity_id
_entity_poly.type
_entity_poly.pdbx_seq_one_letter_code
_entity_poly.pdbx_strand_id
1 'polypeptide(L)'
;VYAADNIGHFGLASAAYTHFTSPIRRYPDLVAHRLLRELVRRGRFTPARAEELEAALPEVAAHCSARERTATEAEREVVNLHKTEYLARRIGETAAGFITGVTHFGLFVELAEVPVEGLVHVSTLGDDYYKHREDLRALVGTNTGTAFRQGDAVVVKIAGVNTALRRADFVLVRERAEPTAPREHGARAGRTSGRRGSGAGRGPATKASRPPNPKSGRRSRRGR
;
A
#
# COMPACT_ATOMS: atom_id res chain seq x y z
N VAL A 1 13.23 0.70 -12.20
CA VAL A 1 14.33 1.42 -12.87
C VAL A 1 15.09 0.42 -13.71
N TYR A 2 15.62 0.83 -14.86
CA TYR A 2 16.54 0.01 -15.65
C TYR A 2 17.98 0.30 -15.23
N ALA A 3 18.78 -0.75 -15.08
CA ALA A 3 20.20 -0.67 -14.79
C ALA A 3 20.95 -1.63 -15.72
N ALA A 4 22.18 -1.30 -16.09
CA ALA A 4 23.05 -2.20 -16.84
C ALA A 4 23.50 -3.38 -15.97
N ASP A 5 23.84 -3.09 -14.72
CA ASP A 5 24.19 -4.10 -13.73
C ASP A 5 22.96 -4.77 -13.12
N ASN A 6 23.08 -6.06 -12.81
CA ASN A 6 22.05 -6.77 -12.06
C ASN A 6 22.12 -6.40 -10.57
N ILE A 7 21.21 -5.54 -10.14
CA ILE A 7 21.04 -5.11 -8.73
C ILE A 7 19.98 -5.91 -7.96
N GLY A 8 19.39 -6.94 -8.60
CA GLY A 8 18.24 -7.68 -8.05
C GLY A 8 16.93 -6.88 -8.10
N HIS A 9 15.85 -7.46 -7.57
CA HIS A 9 14.54 -6.84 -7.51
C HIS A 9 13.85 -7.08 -6.15
N PHE A 10 13.98 -6.11 -5.23
CA PHE A 10 13.47 -6.21 -3.86
C PHE A 10 11.97 -6.52 -3.80
N GLY A 11 11.14 -5.76 -4.53
CA GLY A 11 9.68 -5.95 -4.51
C GLY A 11 9.18 -7.27 -5.09
N LEU A 12 10.05 -8.04 -5.76
CA LEU A 12 9.75 -9.38 -6.29
C LEU A 12 10.53 -10.48 -5.56
N ALA A 13 11.33 -10.11 -4.55
CA ALA A 13 12.25 -11.02 -3.86
C ALA A 13 13.12 -11.85 -4.82
N SER A 14 13.61 -11.25 -5.91
CA SER A 14 14.42 -11.93 -6.93
C SER A 14 15.86 -11.43 -6.96
N ALA A 15 16.82 -12.35 -7.10
CA ALA A 15 18.23 -12.03 -7.29
C ALA A 15 18.57 -11.52 -8.70
N ALA A 16 17.72 -11.81 -9.70
CA ALA A 16 17.89 -11.34 -11.07
C ALA A 16 16.52 -11.14 -11.72
N TYR A 17 16.32 -9.98 -12.35
CA TYR A 17 15.09 -9.67 -13.05
C TYR A 17 15.35 -8.70 -14.20
N THR A 18 14.68 -8.91 -15.33
CA THR A 18 14.67 -7.97 -16.44
C THR A 18 13.34 -8.05 -17.18
N HIS A 19 12.92 -6.94 -17.80
CA HIS A 19 11.75 -6.93 -18.68
C HIS A 19 12.10 -7.57 -20.02
N PHE A 20 11.21 -8.46 -20.51
CA PHE A 20 11.40 -9.15 -21.79
C PHE A 20 10.11 -9.34 -22.61
N THR A 21 8.94 -9.28 -21.98
CA THR A 21 7.67 -9.74 -22.56
C THR A 21 6.91 -8.66 -23.34
N SER A 22 7.44 -7.45 -23.53
CA SER A 22 6.71 -6.36 -24.18
C SER A 22 7.57 -5.45 -25.08
N PRO A 23 8.30 -6.01 -26.08
CA PRO A 23 9.19 -5.23 -26.96
C PRO A 23 8.47 -4.21 -27.84
N ILE A 24 7.16 -4.34 -28.07
CA ILE A 24 6.37 -3.37 -28.85
C ILE A 24 6.23 -2.03 -28.11
N ARG A 25 6.18 -2.04 -26.76
CA ARG A 25 5.86 -0.87 -25.94
C ARG A 25 6.93 -0.51 -24.91
N ARG A 26 8.04 -1.24 -24.87
CA ARG A 26 9.19 -0.99 -23.98
C ARG A 26 10.49 -1.22 -24.74
N TYR A 27 11.30 -0.17 -24.88
CA TYR A 27 12.59 -0.25 -25.57
C TYR A 27 13.60 -1.18 -24.87
N PRO A 28 13.67 -1.26 -23.53
CA PRO A 28 14.56 -2.21 -22.84
C PRO A 28 14.31 -3.67 -23.22
N ASP A 29 13.05 -4.09 -23.37
CA ASP A 29 12.70 -5.42 -23.86
C ASP A 29 13.24 -5.64 -25.28
N LEU A 30 13.15 -4.65 -26.18
CA LEU A 30 13.71 -4.75 -27.53
C LEU A 30 15.24 -4.93 -27.52
N VAL A 31 15.94 -4.23 -26.63
CA VAL A 31 17.39 -4.41 -26.42
C VAL A 31 17.67 -5.83 -25.93
N ALA A 32 16.95 -6.32 -24.92
CA ALA A 32 17.10 -7.67 -24.40
C ALA A 32 16.86 -8.74 -25.49
N HIS A 33 15.84 -8.57 -26.33
CA HIS A 33 15.57 -9.45 -27.48
C HIS A 33 16.73 -9.48 -28.47
N ARG A 34 17.32 -8.32 -28.80
CA ARG A 34 18.47 -8.22 -29.71
C ARG A 34 19.70 -8.92 -29.15
N LEU A 35 20.02 -8.68 -27.87
CA LEU A 35 21.16 -9.29 -27.18
C LEU A 35 21.00 -10.81 -27.06
N LEU A 36 19.82 -11.29 -26.66
CA LEU A 36 19.55 -12.71 -26.56
C LEU A 36 19.66 -13.40 -27.92
N ARG A 37 19.10 -12.78 -28.98
CA ARG A 37 19.21 -13.33 -30.35
C ARG A 37 20.66 -13.42 -30.81
N GLU A 38 21.48 -12.40 -30.53
CA GLU A 38 22.91 -12.42 -30.85
C GLU A 38 23.63 -13.55 -30.10
N LEU A 39 23.37 -13.65 -28.79
CA LEU A 39 23.98 -14.68 -27.92
C LEU A 39 23.60 -16.09 -28.36
N VAL A 40 22.32 -16.35 -28.66
CA VAL A 40 21.85 -17.67 -29.12
C VAL A 40 22.48 -18.06 -30.46
N ARG A 41 22.74 -17.09 -31.36
CA ARG A 41 23.35 -17.36 -32.67
C ARG A 41 24.86 -17.58 -32.61
N ARG A 42 25.57 -16.85 -31.73
CA ARG A 42 27.04 -16.85 -31.65
C ARG A 42 27.60 -17.71 -30.52
N GLY A 43 26.76 -18.11 -29.56
CA GLY A 43 27.14 -18.80 -28.32
C GLY A 43 27.81 -17.92 -27.28
N ARG A 44 28.46 -16.81 -27.69
CA ARG A 44 29.13 -15.84 -26.82
C ARG A 44 29.26 -14.48 -27.51
N PHE A 45 29.46 -13.43 -26.72
CA PHE A 45 29.93 -12.14 -27.23
C PHE A 45 31.45 -12.18 -27.45
N THR A 46 31.94 -11.46 -28.47
CA THR A 46 33.38 -11.21 -28.62
C THR A 46 33.83 -10.20 -27.55
N PRO A 47 35.12 -10.18 -27.15
CA PRO A 47 35.61 -9.22 -26.16
C PRO A 47 35.32 -7.77 -26.55
N ALA A 48 35.59 -7.39 -27.80
CA ALA A 48 35.29 -6.05 -28.30
C ALA A 48 33.79 -5.70 -28.25
N ARG A 49 32.91 -6.68 -28.50
CA ARG A 49 31.45 -6.46 -28.42
C ARG A 49 30.97 -6.33 -26.98
N ALA A 50 31.55 -7.11 -26.05
CA ALA A 50 31.24 -7.00 -24.64
C ALA A 50 31.61 -5.61 -24.10
N GLU A 51 32.81 -5.12 -24.44
CA GLU A 51 33.27 -3.78 -24.05
C GLU A 51 32.39 -2.67 -24.63
N GLU A 52 31.99 -2.78 -25.90
CA GLU A 52 31.03 -1.85 -26.51
C GLU A 52 29.69 -1.81 -25.77
N LEU A 53 29.17 -2.99 -25.36
CA LEU A 53 27.92 -3.09 -24.62
C LEU A 53 28.05 -2.55 -23.20
N GLU A 54 29.15 -2.83 -22.51
CA GLU A 54 29.43 -2.28 -21.18
C GLU A 54 29.51 -0.75 -21.21
N ALA A 55 30.06 -0.17 -22.28
CA ALA A 55 30.08 1.28 -22.46
C ALA A 55 28.70 1.88 -22.80
N ALA A 56 27.89 1.20 -23.62
CA ALA A 56 26.64 1.74 -24.14
C ALA A 56 25.39 1.50 -23.25
N LEU A 57 25.31 0.34 -22.57
CA LEU A 57 24.12 -0.05 -21.81
C LEU A 57 23.78 0.90 -20.64
N PRO A 58 24.73 1.50 -19.90
CA PRO A 58 24.42 2.46 -18.85
C PRO A 58 23.63 3.67 -19.36
N GLU A 59 24.01 4.24 -20.50
CA GLU A 59 23.31 5.36 -21.11
C GLU A 59 21.89 4.96 -21.55
N VAL A 60 21.76 3.80 -22.21
CA VAL A 60 20.46 3.27 -22.63
C VAL A 60 19.54 3.06 -21.43
N ALA A 61 20.05 2.47 -20.35
CA ALA A 61 19.31 2.22 -19.12
C ALA A 61 18.85 3.53 -18.45
N ALA A 62 19.75 4.53 -18.38
CA ALA A 62 19.44 5.86 -17.84
C ALA A 62 18.35 6.56 -18.66
N HIS A 63 18.47 6.55 -19.99
CA HIS A 63 17.50 7.14 -20.90
C HIS A 63 16.12 6.48 -20.75
N CYS A 64 16.05 5.15 -20.79
CA CYS A 64 14.79 4.41 -20.67
C CYS A 64 14.11 4.67 -19.32
N SER A 65 14.90 4.72 -18.23
CA SER A 65 14.39 5.03 -16.91
C SER A 65 13.85 6.46 -16.80
N ALA A 66 14.53 7.43 -17.43
CA ALA A 66 14.05 8.81 -17.48
C ALA A 66 12.74 8.93 -18.26
N ARG A 67 12.65 8.28 -19.43
CA ARG A 67 11.43 8.27 -20.24
C ARG A 67 10.26 7.58 -19.55
N GLU A 68 10.52 6.49 -18.82
CA GLU A 68 9.49 5.80 -18.02
C GLU A 68 8.90 6.72 -16.95
N ARG A 69 9.75 7.47 -16.23
CA ARG A 69 9.28 8.47 -15.24
C ARG A 69 8.47 9.56 -15.90
N THR A 70 8.98 10.17 -16.97
CA THR A 70 8.26 11.24 -17.70
C THR A 70 6.91 10.76 -18.23
N ALA A 71 6.82 9.55 -18.78
CA ALA A 71 5.56 9.00 -19.26
C ALA A 71 4.57 8.76 -18.11
N THR A 72 5.05 8.22 -16.98
CA THR A 72 4.22 7.99 -15.79
C THR A 72 3.72 9.31 -15.19
N GLU A 73 4.56 10.35 -15.16
CA GLU A 73 4.18 11.68 -14.71
C GLU A 73 3.10 12.27 -15.63
N ALA A 74 3.31 12.26 -16.95
CA ALA A 74 2.33 12.75 -17.90
C ALA A 74 0.98 12.01 -17.81
N GLU A 75 0.99 10.68 -17.65
CA GLU A 75 -0.22 9.89 -17.43
C GLU A 75 -0.96 10.33 -16.15
N ARG A 76 -0.24 10.47 -15.03
CA ARG A 76 -0.81 10.95 -13.76
C ARG A 76 -1.42 12.33 -13.91
N GLU A 77 -0.75 13.22 -14.63
CA GLU A 77 -1.24 14.58 -14.88
C GLU A 77 -2.56 14.60 -15.65
N VAL A 78 -2.65 13.81 -16.73
CA VAL A 78 -3.87 13.71 -17.54
C VAL A 78 -5.01 13.09 -16.74
N VAL A 79 -4.73 12.03 -15.98
CA VAL A 79 -5.71 11.39 -15.09
C VAL A 79 -6.21 12.40 -14.05
N ASN A 80 -5.32 13.15 -13.40
CA ASN A 80 -5.70 14.15 -12.41
C ASN A 80 -6.53 15.29 -13.01
N LEU A 81 -6.19 15.74 -14.22
CA LEU A 81 -7.00 16.71 -14.96
C LEU A 81 -8.43 16.19 -15.14
N HIS A 82 -8.61 14.98 -15.70
CA HIS A 82 -9.94 14.41 -15.96
C HIS A 82 -10.74 14.17 -14.69
N LYS A 83 -10.07 13.74 -13.60
CA LYS A 83 -10.70 13.61 -12.29
C LYS A 83 -11.20 14.97 -11.76
N THR A 84 -10.42 16.04 -11.94
CA THR A 84 -10.84 17.39 -11.51
C THR A 84 -11.98 17.95 -12.37
N GLU A 85 -11.98 17.68 -13.68
CA GLU A 85 -13.10 18.03 -14.56
C GLU A 85 -14.39 17.30 -14.19
N TYR A 86 -14.27 16.02 -13.82
CA TYR A 86 -15.39 15.25 -13.30
C TYR A 86 -15.94 15.86 -12.00
N LEU A 87 -15.05 16.23 -11.07
CA LEU A 87 -15.43 16.81 -9.79
C LEU A 87 -16.04 18.21 -9.92
N ALA A 88 -15.60 19.01 -10.89
CA ALA A 88 -16.13 20.35 -11.14
C ALA A 88 -17.64 20.35 -11.48
N ARG A 89 -18.15 19.25 -12.06
CA ARG A 89 -19.58 19.08 -12.36
C ARG A 89 -20.41 18.70 -11.13
N ARG A 90 -19.77 18.41 -10.00
CA ARG A 90 -20.35 17.94 -8.74
C ARG A 90 -20.10 18.89 -7.57
N ILE A 91 -19.75 20.15 -7.87
CA ILE A 91 -19.58 21.18 -6.84
C ILE A 91 -20.90 21.31 -6.06
N GLY A 92 -20.80 21.27 -4.73
CA GLY A 92 -21.92 21.28 -3.81
C GLY A 92 -22.37 19.90 -3.33
N GLU A 93 -21.94 18.80 -3.96
CA GLU A 93 -22.22 17.45 -3.48
C GLU A 93 -21.35 17.10 -2.25
N THR A 94 -21.85 16.18 -1.43
CA THR A 94 -21.12 15.59 -0.31
C THR A 94 -20.52 14.25 -0.72
N ALA A 95 -19.27 14.01 -0.36
CA ALA A 95 -18.56 12.78 -0.65
C ALA A 95 -17.81 12.28 0.58
N ALA A 96 -17.75 10.96 0.74
CA ALA A 96 -16.89 10.32 1.73
C ALA A 96 -15.44 10.34 1.26
N GLY A 97 -14.51 10.49 2.21
CA GLY A 97 -13.09 10.48 1.96
C GLY A 97 -12.29 10.16 3.21
N PHE A 98 -10.97 10.17 3.06
CA PHE A 98 -10.03 9.90 4.13
C PHE A 98 -8.99 11.00 4.20
N ILE A 99 -8.55 11.35 5.41
CA ILE A 99 -7.49 12.33 5.61
C ILE A 99 -6.15 11.71 5.18
N THR A 100 -5.57 12.19 4.08
CA THR A 100 -4.27 11.73 3.56
C THR A 100 -3.10 12.45 4.21
N GLY A 101 -3.32 13.68 4.68
CA GLY A 101 -2.29 14.52 5.26
C GLY A 101 -2.87 15.59 6.17
N VAL A 102 -2.05 16.00 7.13
CA VAL A 102 -2.42 17.03 8.11
C VAL A 102 -1.31 18.08 8.12
N THR A 103 -1.69 19.36 8.04
CA THR A 103 -0.76 20.48 8.15
C THR A 103 -1.30 21.53 9.12
N HIS A 104 -0.50 22.55 9.42
CA HIS A 104 -0.93 23.65 10.29
C HIS A 104 -2.06 24.50 9.71
N PHE A 105 -2.24 24.52 8.38
CA PHE A 105 -3.26 25.33 7.72
C PHE A 105 -4.49 24.52 7.29
N GLY A 106 -4.48 23.19 7.42
CA GLY A 106 -5.64 22.38 7.04
C GLY A 106 -5.40 20.88 6.98
N LEU A 107 -6.37 20.20 6.38
CA LEU A 107 -6.41 18.76 6.17
C LEU A 107 -6.44 18.48 4.67
N PHE A 108 -5.58 17.58 4.21
CA PHE A 108 -5.71 16.99 2.90
C PHE A 108 -6.62 15.78 2.99
N VAL A 109 -7.66 15.76 2.16
CA VAL A 109 -8.66 14.70 2.11
C VAL A 109 -8.70 14.14 0.69
N GLU A 110 -8.59 12.82 0.57
CA GLU A 110 -8.81 12.09 -0.69
C GLU A 110 -10.21 11.47 -0.67
N LEU A 111 -11.00 11.71 -1.73
CA LEU A 111 -12.34 11.14 -1.84
C LEU A 111 -12.28 9.64 -2.16
N ALA A 112 -13.18 8.88 -1.56
CA ALA A 112 -13.20 7.42 -1.67
C ALA A 112 -13.64 6.93 -3.07
N GLU A 113 -14.61 7.62 -3.70
CA GLU A 113 -15.13 7.21 -5.01
C GLU A 113 -14.21 7.61 -6.16
N VAL A 114 -13.69 8.83 -6.12
CA VAL A 114 -12.79 9.37 -7.13
C VAL A 114 -11.57 9.93 -6.41
N PRO A 115 -10.39 9.27 -6.47
CA PRO A 115 -9.23 9.63 -5.66
C PRO A 115 -8.61 10.93 -6.16
N VAL A 116 -9.25 12.02 -5.75
CA VAL A 116 -8.85 13.42 -5.89
C VAL A 116 -8.58 13.92 -4.50
N GLU A 117 -7.37 14.44 -4.32
CA GLU A 117 -6.97 15.12 -3.10
C GLU A 117 -7.46 16.57 -3.15
N GLY A 118 -8.06 17.01 -2.04
CA GLY A 118 -8.47 18.40 -1.86
C GLY A 118 -8.16 18.88 -0.45
N LEU A 119 -8.17 20.21 -0.29
CA LEU A 119 -7.81 20.87 0.96
C LEU A 119 -9.06 21.29 1.71
N VAL A 120 -9.16 20.88 2.98
CA VAL A 120 -10.04 21.50 3.97
C VAL A 120 -9.20 22.49 4.75
N HIS A 121 -9.39 23.79 4.49
CA HIS A 121 -8.67 24.83 5.21
C HIS A 121 -9.15 24.92 6.67
N VAL A 122 -8.24 25.15 7.62
CA VAL A 122 -8.58 25.19 9.06
C VAL A 122 -9.66 26.22 9.40
N SER A 123 -9.74 27.32 8.63
CA SER A 123 -10.78 28.34 8.82
C SER A 123 -12.19 27.86 8.51
N THR A 124 -12.36 26.81 7.70
CA THR A 124 -13.67 26.25 7.36
C THR A 124 -14.15 25.24 8.40
N LEU A 125 -13.29 24.81 9.33
CA LEU A 125 -13.68 23.93 10.44
C LEU A 125 -14.57 24.68 11.46
N GLY A 126 -14.28 25.97 11.69
CA GLY A 126 -15.17 27.00 12.25
C GLY A 126 -15.61 26.87 13.72
N ASP A 127 -15.32 25.76 14.39
CA ASP A 127 -15.84 25.42 15.72
C ASP A 127 -14.84 25.56 16.86
N ASP A 128 -13.55 25.59 16.53
CA ASP A 128 -12.49 25.57 17.53
C ASP A 128 -11.19 26.16 16.99
N TYR A 129 -10.27 26.45 17.91
CA TYR A 129 -8.89 26.75 17.59
C TYR A 129 -8.11 25.44 17.49
N TYR A 130 -7.79 25.02 16.25
CA TYR A 130 -7.02 23.81 15.99
C TYR A 130 -5.53 24.07 16.04
N LYS A 131 -4.81 23.27 16.83
CA LYS A 131 -3.36 23.25 16.87
C LYS A 131 -2.83 22.01 16.16
N HIS A 132 -1.85 22.21 15.30
CA HIS A 132 -1.12 21.11 14.68
C HIS A 132 -0.19 20.45 15.68
N ARG A 133 -0.32 19.14 15.78
CA ARG A 133 0.47 18.26 16.64
C ARG A 133 1.23 17.29 15.74
N GLU A 134 2.47 17.63 15.42
CA GLU A 134 3.34 16.83 14.54
C GLU A 134 3.59 15.42 15.10
N ASP A 135 3.70 15.31 16.42
CA ASP A 135 3.86 14.06 17.16
C ASP A 135 2.69 13.09 16.92
N LEU A 136 1.48 13.64 16.78
CA LEU A 136 0.26 12.87 16.55
C LEU A 136 -0.19 12.87 15.09
N ARG A 137 0.52 13.61 14.22
CA ARG A 137 0.11 13.92 12.83
C ARG A 137 -1.37 14.32 12.76
N ALA A 138 -1.74 15.26 13.64
CA ALA A 138 -3.13 15.60 13.90
C ALA A 138 -3.37 17.10 14.07
N LEU A 139 -4.55 17.57 13.69
CA LEU A 139 -5.09 18.86 14.10
C LEU A 139 -6.02 18.62 15.28
N VAL A 140 -5.70 19.21 16.43
CA VAL A 140 -6.45 19.02 17.68
C VAL A 140 -7.08 20.34 18.11
N GLY A 141 -8.40 20.34 18.27
CA GLY A 141 -9.18 21.46 18.78
C GLY A 141 -8.87 21.72 20.25
N THR A 142 -8.63 22.98 20.59
CA THR A 142 -8.20 23.38 21.94
C THR A 142 -9.33 23.31 22.96
N ASN A 143 -10.57 23.62 22.57
CA ASN A 143 -11.72 23.66 23.48
C ASN A 143 -12.56 22.38 23.43
N THR A 144 -12.69 21.78 22.25
CA THR A 144 -13.51 20.58 22.01
C THR A 144 -12.73 19.29 22.23
N GLY A 145 -11.40 19.33 22.10
CA GLY A 145 -10.54 18.13 22.09
C GLY A 145 -10.69 17.29 20.82
N THR A 146 -11.49 17.72 19.84
CA THR A 146 -11.68 17.01 18.57
C THR A 146 -10.35 16.90 17.84
N ALA A 147 -9.96 15.70 17.44
CA ALA A 147 -8.71 15.46 16.75
C ALA A 147 -8.97 14.88 15.35
N PHE A 148 -8.45 15.55 14.33
CA PHE A 148 -8.40 15.05 12.96
C PHE A 148 -7.02 14.49 12.67
N ARG A 149 -6.93 13.19 12.41
CA ARG A 149 -5.68 12.46 12.21
C ARG A 149 -5.57 11.94 10.80
N GLN A 150 -4.34 11.75 10.34
CA GLN A 150 -4.08 11.04 9.09
C GLN A 150 -4.69 9.63 9.14
N GLY A 151 -5.52 9.29 8.16
CA GLY A 151 -6.24 8.03 8.03
C GLY A 151 -7.70 8.07 8.50
N ASP A 152 -8.15 9.14 9.18
CA ASP A 152 -9.54 9.23 9.62
C ASP A 152 -10.50 9.35 8.42
N ALA A 153 -11.64 8.68 8.52
CA ALA A 153 -12.73 8.80 7.56
C ALA A 153 -13.54 10.07 7.85
N VAL A 154 -13.82 10.83 6.79
CA VAL A 154 -14.54 12.10 6.87
C VAL A 154 -15.54 12.20 5.74
N VAL A 155 -16.59 13.00 5.95
CA VAL A 155 -17.51 13.42 4.89
C VAL A 155 -17.20 14.88 4.60
N VAL A 156 -17.00 15.20 3.33
CA VAL A 156 -16.69 16.56 2.88
C VAL A 156 -17.66 17.00 1.80
N LYS A 157 -17.95 18.30 1.77
CA LYS A 157 -18.68 18.95 0.69
C LYS A 157 -17.68 19.56 -0.28
N ILE A 158 -17.89 19.34 -1.56
CA ILE A 158 -17.09 19.94 -2.62
C ILE A 158 -17.43 21.43 -2.70
N ALA A 159 -16.53 22.29 -2.24
CA ALA A 159 -16.76 23.74 -2.19
C ALA A 159 -16.30 24.44 -3.47
N GLY A 160 -15.19 23.97 -4.05
CA GLY A 160 -14.65 24.52 -5.28
C GLY A 160 -13.69 23.55 -5.95
N VAL A 161 -13.53 23.68 -7.26
CA VAL A 161 -12.55 22.90 -8.01
C VAL A 161 -11.86 23.82 -9.00
N ASN A 162 -10.53 23.81 -8.98
CA ASN A 162 -9.70 24.50 -9.95
C ASN A 162 -9.03 23.47 -10.85
N THR A 163 -9.56 23.28 -12.05
CA THR A 163 -9.07 22.32 -13.04
C THR A 163 -7.68 22.70 -13.58
N ALA A 164 -7.39 23.99 -13.71
CA ALA A 164 -6.08 24.47 -14.17
C ALA A 164 -4.97 24.15 -13.16
N LEU A 165 -5.24 24.31 -11.86
CA LEU A 165 -4.33 23.97 -10.78
C LEU A 165 -4.43 22.50 -10.33
N ARG A 166 -5.40 21.75 -10.86
CA ARG A 166 -5.73 20.36 -10.48
C ARG A 166 -5.95 20.20 -8.98
N ARG A 167 -6.64 21.18 -8.37
CA ARG A 167 -6.90 21.26 -6.92
C ARG A 167 -8.39 21.34 -6.65
N ALA A 168 -8.80 20.76 -5.54
CA ALA A 168 -10.15 20.88 -5.01
C ALA A 168 -10.13 21.49 -3.61
N ASP A 169 -11.12 22.32 -3.32
CA ASP A 169 -11.37 22.89 -2.01
C ASP A 169 -12.58 22.20 -1.40
N PHE A 170 -12.41 21.74 -0.18
CA PHE A 170 -13.40 20.97 0.55
C PHE A 170 -13.80 21.68 1.85
N VAL A 171 -15.03 21.41 2.28
CA VAL A 171 -15.53 21.83 3.59
C VAL A 171 -15.97 20.58 4.33
N LEU A 172 -15.51 20.41 5.56
CA LEU A 172 -15.90 19.27 6.38
C LEU A 172 -17.40 19.31 6.67
N VAL A 173 -18.12 18.24 6.33
CA VAL A 173 -19.51 18.08 6.70
C VAL A 173 -19.55 17.45 8.08
N ARG A 174 -20.01 18.24 9.04
CA ARG A 174 -20.33 17.72 10.36
C ARG A 174 -21.71 17.11 10.28
N GLU A 175 -21.79 15.79 10.19
CA GLU A 175 -22.95 15.14 10.76
C GLU A 175 -22.93 15.43 12.26
N ARG A 176 -24.09 15.75 12.84
CA ARG A 176 -24.28 15.57 14.29
C ARG A 176 -24.07 14.07 14.53
N ALA A 177 -22.83 13.67 14.76
CA ALA A 177 -22.55 12.35 15.27
C ALA A 177 -23.19 12.32 16.66
N GLU A 178 -24.26 11.54 16.82
CA GLU A 178 -24.56 10.99 18.13
C GLU A 178 -23.27 10.36 18.65
N PRO A 179 -22.95 10.56 19.94
CA PRO A 179 -21.65 10.17 20.47
C PRO A 179 -21.46 8.67 20.27
N THR A 180 -20.64 8.30 19.30
CA THR A 180 -20.22 6.91 19.14
C THR A 180 -19.43 6.55 20.38
N ALA A 181 -19.99 5.64 21.18
CA ALA A 181 -19.41 5.15 22.41
C ALA A 181 -17.93 4.75 22.22
N PRO A 182 -17.09 4.91 23.25
CA PRO A 182 -15.67 4.57 23.15
C PRO A 182 -15.53 3.10 22.74
N ARG A 183 -14.79 2.84 21.66
CA ARG A 183 -14.39 1.48 21.29
C ARG A 183 -13.41 0.96 22.34
N GLU A 184 -13.92 0.20 23.29
CA GLU A 184 -13.11 -0.56 24.25
C GLU A 184 -12.21 -1.53 23.48
N HIS A 185 -10.89 -1.32 23.59
CA HIS A 185 -9.92 -2.33 23.20
C HIS A 185 -10.06 -3.51 24.14
N GLY A 186 -10.46 -4.66 23.59
CA GLY A 186 -10.72 -5.89 24.33
C GLY A 186 -9.57 -6.32 25.23
N ALA A 187 -9.74 -6.11 26.53
CA ALA A 187 -8.95 -6.75 27.57
C ALA A 187 -9.36 -8.23 27.65
N ARG A 188 -8.49 -9.13 27.19
CA ARG A 188 -8.61 -10.57 27.45
C ARG A 188 -8.40 -10.82 28.95
N ALA A 189 -9.50 -11.01 29.69
CA ALA A 189 -9.48 -11.54 31.05
C ALA A 189 -9.79 -13.04 31.05
N GLY A 190 -8.88 -13.83 31.62
CA GLY A 190 -8.92 -15.29 31.64
C GLY A 190 -10.06 -15.87 32.46
N ARG A 191 -10.55 -17.05 32.04
CA ARG A 191 -11.41 -17.91 32.86
C ARG A 191 -10.63 -19.13 33.29
N THR A 192 -10.05 -19.06 34.48
CA THR A 192 -9.83 -20.24 35.31
C THR A 192 -11.18 -20.58 35.95
N SER A 193 -11.70 -21.80 35.75
CA SER A 193 -12.87 -22.27 36.49
C SER A 193 -12.54 -23.60 37.17
N GLY A 194 -12.34 -23.50 38.48
CA GLY A 194 -12.27 -24.63 39.39
C GLY A 194 -13.60 -24.85 40.09
N ARG A 195 -14.19 -26.01 39.81
CA ARG A 195 -14.71 -27.02 40.76
C ARG A 195 -16.06 -26.83 41.49
N ARG A 196 -16.76 -28.00 41.53
CA ARG A 196 -17.80 -28.56 42.44
C ARG A 196 -19.24 -28.43 41.91
N GLY A 197 -20.08 -29.45 41.87
CA GLY A 197 -20.02 -30.87 42.28
C GLY A 197 -21.41 -31.36 42.73
N SER A 198 -21.89 -32.49 42.18
CA SER A 198 -22.94 -33.44 42.66
C SER A 198 -23.41 -34.26 41.44
N GLY A 199 -23.74 -35.56 41.43
CA GLY A 199 -23.81 -36.64 42.40
C GLY A 199 -24.78 -37.70 41.86
N ALA A 200 -24.37 -38.99 41.91
CA ALA A 200 -25.18 -40.23 41.81
C ALA A 200 -25.39 -40.95 40.45
N GLY A 201 -25.06 -42.26 40.43
CA GLY A 201 -25.55 -43.27 39.47
C GLY A 201 -24.57 -44.43 39.14
N ARG A 202 -24.66 -45.57 39.86
CA ARG A 202 -23.93 -46.86 39.66
C ARG A 202 -24.28 -47.54 38.31
N GLY A 203 -23.33 -48.01 37.48
CA GLY A 203 -22.70 -49.37 37.42
C GLY A 203 -23.23 -50.19 36.21
N PRO A 204 -22.62 -51.32 35.74
CA PRO A 204 -21.33 -51.93 36.04
C PRO A 204 -20.43 -52.22 34.79
N ALA A 205 -19.27 -52.82 35.05
CA ALA A 205 -18.15 -53.08 34.13
C ALA A 205 -18.25 -54.38 33.32
N THR A 206 -17.60 -54.42 32.14
CA THR A 206 -17.06 -55.65 31.53
C THR A 206 -15.66 -55.42 30.96
N LYS A 207 -14.75 -56.35 31.29
CA LYS A 207 -13.33 -56.42 30.94
C LYS A 207 -13.10 -56.87 29.50
N ALA A 208 -11.88 -56.58 29.01
CA ALA A 208 -11.02 -57.31 28.05
C ALA A 208 -10.58 -56.39 26.90
N SER A 209 -9.36 -56.39 26.36
CA SER A 209 -8.07 -56.99 26.69
C SER A 209 -7.10 -56.42 25.65
N ARG A 210 -5.91 -55.96 26.06
CA ARG A 210 -4.78 -55.65 25.18
C ARG A 210 -3.99 -56.95 24.97
N PRO A 211 -3.32 -57.21 23.83
CA PRO A 211 -1.91 -56.81 23.67
C PRO A 211 -1.54 -56.62 22.17
N PRO A 212 -0.25 -56.64 21.75
CA PRO A 212 0.79 -55.66 22.04
C PRO A 212 1.46 -55.09 20.76
N ASN A 213 2.31 -54.09 20.97
CA ASN A 213 3.26 -53.55 20.00
C ASN A 213 4.56 -54.37 20.03
N PRO A 214 5.31 -54.53 18.91
CA PRO A 214 6.74 -54.72 18.97
C PRO A 214 7.50 -53.52 18.39
N LYS A 215 8.43 -53.01 19.20
CA LYS A 215 9.48 -52.08 18.81
C LYS A 215 10.65 -52.83 18.15
N SER A 216 11.42 -52.04 17.37
CA SER A 216 12.90 -51.97 17.38
C SER A 216 13.73 -52.73 16.32
N GLY A 217 14.77 -52.03 15.86
CA GLY A 217 15.90 -52.54 15.05
C GLY A 217 16.30 -51.53 13.96
N ARG A 218 17.04 -50.43 14.18
CA ARG A 218 18.43 -50.22 14.66
C ARG A 218 19.50 -50.34 13.56
N ARG A 219 20.23 -49.23 13.34
CA ARG A 219 21.62 -49.06 12.80
C ARG A 219 21.84 -49.42 11.32
N SER A 220 22.86 -48.93 10.60
CA SER A 220 23.74 -47.76 10.59
C SER A 220 24.74 -47.96 9.42
N ARG A 221 25.39 -46.86 8.99
CA ARG A 221 26.74 -46.74 8.40
C ARG A 221 26.93 -46.50 6.89
N ARG A 222 27.72 -45.43 6.67
CA ARG A 222 28.82 -45.18 5.70
C ARG A 222 28.39 -45.06 4.23
N GLY A 223 28.83 -44.08 3.45
CA GLY A 223 30.09 -43.34 3.49
C GLY A 223 30.98 -43.81 2.34
N ARG A 224 30.96 -43.08 1.22
CA ARG A 224 32.06 -42.83 0.29
C ARG A 224 31.68 -41.67 -0.61
#